data_AF-A0A9X2NKZ3-F1
#
_entry.id   AF-A0A9X2NKZ3-F1
#
_cell.length_a   1.000
_cell.length_b   1.000
_cell.length_c   1.000
_cell.angle_alpha   90.00
_cell.angle_beta   90.00
_cell.angle_gamma   90.00
#
_symmetry.space_group_name_H-M   'P 1'
#
loop_
_entity.id
_entity.type
_entity.pdbx_description
1 polymer ?
#
loop_
_entity_poly.entity_id
_entity_poly.type
_entity_poly.pdbx_seq_one_letter_code
_entity_poly.pdbx_strand_id
1 'polypeptide(L)'
;MGLETFERIDWSSFVADLSAAEAARIRAAAERVEAARPPEDTGQWDWWPEHVGIDPGGKTTQLIIAGTTLTPSNNGVDWLELDLSIVREQRPRLTVSATLEVACWCDPDHGIHVVHSEEHLVGAAPALTAAIESAAAALERWAAGSRDPSVHRATAGLPNPP
;
A
#
# COMPACT_ATOMS: atom_id res chain seq x y z
N MET A 1 -10.17 7.75 -12.23
CA MET A 1 -11.31 6.89 -11.83
C MET A 1 -11.06 6.14 -10.51
N GLY A 2 -9.87 6.18 -9.89
CA GLY A 2 -9.55 5.32 -8.73
C GLY A 2 -10.11 5.72 -7.35
N LEU A 3 -10.65 6.95 -7.17
CA LEU A 3 -11.16 7.38 -5.85
C LEU A 3 -12.55 6.84 -5.51
N GLU A 4 -13.33 6.33 -6.46
CA GLU A 4 -14.70 5.87 -6.19
C GLU A 4 -14.74 4.79 -5.11
N THR A 5 -13.78 3.86 -5.12
CA THR A 5 -13.66 2.83 -4.07
C THR A 5 -13.09 3.41 -2.77
N PHE A 6 -12.17 4.38 -2.85
CA PHE A 6 -11.66 5.07 -1.68
C PHE A 6 -12.77 5.77 -0.88
N GLU A 7 -13.72 6.43 -1.57
CA GLU A 7 -14.86 7.10 -0.92
C GLU A 7 -15.79 6.14 -0.17
N ARG A 8 -15.75 4.84 -0.51
CA ARG A 8 -16.56 3.81 0.15
C ARG A 8 -15.94 3.31 1.45
N ILE A 9 -14.65 3.57 1.68
CA ILE A 9 -13.95 3.11 2.89
C ILE A 9 -14.54 3.83 4.11
N ASP A 10 -15.08 3.04 5.04
CA ASP A 10 -15.49 3.56 6.34
C ASP A 10 -14.27 3.76 7.26
N TRP A 11 -13.60 4.90 7.10
CA TRP A 11 -12.42 5.26 7.90
C TRP A 11 -12.69 5.33 9.41
N SER A 12 -13.94 5.59 9.81
CA SER A 12 -14.32 5.62 11.23
C SER A 12 -14.35 4.23 11.87
N SER A 13 -14.46 3.18 11.05
CA SER A 13 -14.39 1.79 11.51
C SER A 13 -12.96 1.32 11.82
N PHE A 14 -11.94 2.07 11.37
CA PHE A 14 -10.53 1.70 11.52
C PHE A 14 -10.00 2.11 12.89
N VAL A 15 -10.29 3.37 13.25
CA VAL A 15 -9.96 4.02 14.52
C VAL A 15 -11.13 4.93 14.90
N ALA A 16 -11.50 4.93 16.17
CA ALA A 16 -12.54 5.82 16.68
C ALA A 16 -12.09 7.31 16.59
N ASP A 17 -13.08 8.21 16.64
CA ASP A 17 -12.90 9.66 16.78
C ASP A 17 -12.14 10.36 15.64
N LEU A 18 -12.17 9.81 14.42
CA LEU A 18 -11.62 10.47 13.24
C LEU A 18 -12.36 11.80 12.97
N SER A 19 -11.65 12.91 13.10
CA SER A 19 -12.20 14.23 12.83
C SER A 19 -12.37 14.50 11.33
N ALA A 20 -13.22 15.47 10.98
CA ALA A 20 -13.38 15.90 9.59
C ALA A 20 -12.07 16.43 8.97
N ALA A 21 -11.21 17.05 9.78
CA ALA A 21 -9.91 17.54 9.33
C ALA A 21 -8.94 16.39 9.00
N GLU A 22 -8.94 15.34 9.82
CA GLU A 22 -8.15 14.13 9.57
C GLU A 22 -8.66 13.37 8.35
N ALA A 23 -9.98 13.21 8.21
CA ALA A 23 -10.58 12.60 7.02
C ALA A 23 -10.22 13.38 5.73
N ALA A 24 -10.25 14.71 5.76
CA ALA A 24 -9.85 15.54 4.62
C ALA A 24 -8.36 15.36 4.26
N ARG A 25 -7.49 15.17 5.25
CA ARG A 25 -6.06 14.90 5.04
C ARG A 25 -5.80 13.52 4.45
N ILE A 26 -6.50 12.49 4.95
CA ILE A 26 -6.44 11.13 4.37
C ILE A 26 -6.89 11.17 2.91
N ARG A 27 -7.99 11.87 2.62
CA ARG A 27 -8.46 12.09 1.24
C ARG A 27 -7.40 12.77 0.37
N ALA A 28 -6.80 13.86 0.84
CA ALA A 28 -5.76 14.56 0.09
C ALA A 28 -4.52 13.68 -0.16
N ALA A 29 -4.18 12.79 0.77
CA ALA A 29 -3.12 11.80 0.58
C ALA A 29 -3.49 10.75 -0.49
N ALA A 30 -4.74 10.29 -0.52
CA ALA A 30 -5.21 9.37 -1.56
C ALA A 30 -5.27 10.01 -2.95
N GLU A 31 -5.73 11.27 -3.04
CA GLU A 31 -5.70 12.05 -4.29
C GLU A 31 -4.28 12.16 -4.85
N ARG A 32 -3.31 12.34 -3.96
CA ARG A 32 -1.88 12.36 -4.25
C ARG A 32 -1.34 11.03 -4.79
N VAL A 33 -1.72 9.91 -4.18
CA VAL A 33 -1.41 8.56 -4.68
C VAL A 33 -2.02 8.33 -6.06
N GLU A 34 -3.28 8.70 -6.26
CA GLU A 34 -3.95 8.57 -7.57
C GLU A 34 -3.32 9.47 -8.64
N ALA A 35 -2.80 10.65 -8.28
CA ALA A 35 -2.08 11.51 -9.20
C ALA A 35 -0.71 10.94 -9.63
N ALA A 36 -0.11 10.09 -8.78
CA ALA A 36 1.13 9.37 -9.10
C ALA A 36 0.90 8.11 -9.96
N ARG A 37 -0.37 7.68 -10.12
CA ARG A 37 -0.72 6.48 -10.89
C ARG A 37 -0.38 6.65 -12.38
N PRO A 38 0.35 5.70 -13.00
CA PRO A 38 0.58 5.70 -14.44
C PRO A 38 -0.74 5.67 -15.23
N PRO A 39 -0.85 6.34 -16.38
CA PRO A 39 -2.06 6.31 -17.21
C PRO A 39 -2.51 4.91 -17.66
N GLU A 40 -1.56 3.98 -17.81
CA GLU A 40 -1.78 2.59 -18.20
C GLU A 40 -2.22 1.69 -17.03
N ASP A 41 -2.06 2.15 -15.80
CA ASP A 41 -2.41 1.39 -14.61
C ASP A 41 -3.91 1.52 -14.33
N THR A 42 -4.61 0.38 -14.41
CA THR A 42 -6.04 0.28 -14.15
C THR A 42 -6.37 -0.07 -12.69
N GLY A 43 -5.36 -0.10 -11.82
CA GLY A 43 -5.52 -0.33 -10.39
C GLY A 43 -6.41 0.72 -9.72
N GLN A 44 -6.92 0.35 -8.55
CA GLN A 44 -7.80 1.19 -7.74
C GLN A 44 -7.53 0.93 -6.27
N TRP A 45 -8.13 1.74 -5.41
CA TRP A 45 -8.23 1.39 -4.00
C TRP A 45 -9.09 0.15 -3.82
N ASP A 46 -8.66 -0.72 -2.91
CA ASP A 46 -9.39 -1.90 -2.47
C ASP A 46 -9.78 -1.75 -1.00
N TRP A 47 -10.92 -2.35 -0.66
CA TRP A 47 -11.49 -2.32 0.67
C TRP A 47 -12.12 -3.67 1.01
N TRP A 48 -11.71 -4.24 2.14
CA TRP A 48 -12.20 -5.52 2.67
C TRP A 48 -12.94 -5.27 3.98
N PRO A 49 -14.21 -4.81 3.94
CA PRO A 49 -14.99 -4.50 5.14
C PRO A 49 -15.12 -5.69 6.11
N GLU A 50 -15.14 -6.91 5.58
CA GLU A 50 -15.18 -8.15 6.35
C GLU A 50 -13.97 -8.33 7.28
N HIS A 51 -12.83 -7.69 6.99
CA HIS A 51 -11.61 -7.80 7.80
C HIS A 51 -11.56 -6.78 8.95
N VAL A 52 -12.35 -5.71 8.91
CA VAL A 52 -12.29 -4.61 9.89
C VAL A 52 -12.58 -5.08 11.33
N GLY A 53 -13.55 -6.00 11.48
CA GLY A 53 -14.02 -6.51 12.77
C GLY A 53 -13.30 -7.74 13.30
N ILE A 54 -12.30 -8.25 12.58
CA ILE A 54 -11.61 -9.51 12.87
C ILE A 54 -10.17 -9.20 13.34
N ASP A 55 -9.78 -9.73 14.50
CA ASP A 55 -8.37 -9.71 14.92
C ASP A 55 -7.69 -11.01 14.46
N PRO A 56 -6.42 -10.97 13.98
CA PRO A 56 -5.76 -12.11 13.32
C PRO A 56 -5.57 -13.36 14.21
N GLY A 57 -5.81 -13.31 15.53
CA GLY A 57 -5.97 -14.51 16.37
C GLY A 57 -4.83 -15.53 16.35
N GLY A 58 -3.61 -15.12 15.98
CA GLY A 58 -2.44 -16.01 15.82
C GLY A 58 -2.33 -16.69 14.45
N LYS A 59 -3.15 -16.31 13.46
CA LYS A 59 -3.00 -16.74 12.08
C LYS A 59 -1.76 -16.11 11.45
N THR A 60 -1.08 -16.84 10.57
CA THR A 60 0.04 -16.33 9.76
C THR A 60 -0.42 -15.43 8.61
N THR A 61 -1.73 -15.30 8.40
CA THR A 61 -2.32 -14.48 7.33
C THR A 61 -2.52 -13.05 7.81
N GLN A 62 -1.93 -12.09 7.09
CA GLN A 62 -2.19 -10.67 7.29
C GLN A 62 -3.63 -10.33 6.90
N LEU A 63 -4.32 -9.54 7.71
CA LEU A 63 -5.67 -9.06 7.44
C LEU A 63 -5.58 -7.64 6.87
N ILE A 64 -5.34 -7.51 5.57
CA ILE A 64 -5.39 -6.23 4.86
C ILE A 64 -6.85 -5.75 4.88
N ILE A 65 -7.09 -4.54 5.40
CA ILE A 65 -8.43 -3.96 5.51
C ILE A 65 -8.72 -2.97 4.39
N ALA A 66 -7.69 -2.27 3.90
CA ALA A 66 -7.75 -1.43 2.72
C ALA A 66 -6.33 -1.22 2.17
N GLY A 67 -6.24 -0.86 0.90
CA GLY A 67 -4.96 -0.55 0.28
C GLY A 67 -5.14 -0.11 -1.17
N THR A 68 -4.02 0.14 -1.83
CA THR A 68 -3.97 0.41 -3.25
C THR A 68 -2.58 0.08 -3.76
N THR A 69 -2.52 -0.46 -4.97
CA THR A 69 -1.27 -0.81 -5.63
C THR A 69 -1.14 0.02 -6.90
N LEU A 70 0.03 0.60 -7.11
CA LEU A 70 0.42 1.25 -8.36
C LEU A 70 1.34 0.32 -9.12
N THR A 71 1.18 0.22 -10.44
CA THR A 71 2.05 -0.61 -11.29
C THR A 71 2.83 0.26 -12.30
N PRO A 72 3.96 0.90 -11.90
CA PRO A 72 4.74 1.77 -12.79
C PRO A 72 5.33 1.10 -14.03
N SER A 73 5.51 -0.22 -14.00
CA SER A 73 6.04 -0.98 -15.13
C SER A 73 5.54 -2.41 -15.05
N ASN A 74 4.98 -2.93 -16.15
CA ASN A 74 4.59 -4.33 -16.28
C ASN A 74 4.67 -4.72 -17.75
N ASN A 75 5.53 -5.70 -18.07
CA ASN A 75 5.67 -6.22 -19.44
C ASN A 75 5.09 -7.65 -19.58
N GLY A 76 4.39 -8.14 -18.56
CA GLY A 76 3.83 -9.49 -18.48
C GLY A 76 4.79 -10.56 -17.96
N VAL A 77 6.09 -10.29 -17.92
CA VAL A 77 7.13 -11.18 -17.39
C VAL A 77 7.88 -10.53 -16.23
N ASP A 78 8.06 -9.23 -16.23
CA ASP A 78 8.61 -8.50 -15.10
C ASP A 78 7.76 -7.28 -14.84
N TRP A 79 7.64 -6.93 -13.57
CA TRP A 79 6.84 -5.81 -13.15
C TRP A 79 7.34 -5.24 -11.81
N LEU A 80 7.02 -3.97 -11.63
CA LEU A 80 7.29 -3.16 -10.45
C LEU A 80 5.95 -2.71 -9.88
N GLU A 81 5.74 -2.96 -8.60
CA GLU A 81 4.57 -2.51 -7.84
C GLU A 81 5.00 -1.56 -6.74
N LEU A 82 4.15 -0.58 -6.45
CA LEU A 82 4.24 0.27 -5.28
C LEU A 82 2.93 0.09 -4.51
N ASP A 83 2.98 -0.54 -3.35
CA ASP A 83 1.78 -0.84 -2.56
C ASP A 83 1.67 0.10 -1.36
N LEU A 84 0.45 0.56 -1.08
CA LEU A 84 0.08 1.10 0.22
C LEU A 84 -0.98 0.17 0.80
N SER A 85 -0.68 -0.47 1.92
CA SER A 85 -1.60 -1.37 2.60
C SER A 85 -1.82 -0.96 4.05
N ILE A 86 -3.05 -1.20 4.50
CA ILE A 86 -3.47 -1.03 5.89
C ILE A 86 -3.85 -2.40 6.40
N VAL A 87 -3.11 -2.90 7.38
CA VAL A 87 -3.25 -4.25 7.94
C VAL A 87 -3.76 -4.17 9.38
N ARG A 88 -4.69 -5.05 9.73
CA ARG A 88 -5.17 -5.22 11.10
C ARG A 88 -4.20 -6.09 11.90
N GLU A 89 -3.60 -5.48 12.92
CA GLU A 89 -2.76 -6.18 13.92
C GLU A 89 -3.61 -6.70 15.08
N GLN A 90 -4.33 -5.80 15.74
CA GLN A 90 -5.23 -6.06 16.85
C GLN A 90 -5.96 -4.76 17.14
N ARG A 91 -7.29 -4.73 17.25
CA ARG A 91 -8.01 -3.48 17.53
C ARG A 91 -7.50 -2.77 18.80
N PRO A 92 -7.29 -1.43 18.76
CA PRO A 92 -7.47 -0.52 17.62
C PRO A 92 -6.24 -0.41 16.69
N ARG A 93 -5.17 -1.17 16.94
CA ARG A 93 -3.90 -1.11 16.23
C ARG A 93 -3.99 -1.60 14.77
N LEU A 94 -3.27 -0.87 13.93
CA LEU A 94 -3.11 -1.09 12.50
C LEU A 94 -1.64 -0.93 12.13
N THR A 95 -1.20 -1.62 11.09
CA THR A 95 0.05 -1.31 10.40
C THR A 95 -0.32 -0.66 9.08
N VAL A 96 0.19 0.55 8.84
CA VAL A 96 0.14 1.20 7.52
C VAL A 96 1.51 1.03 6.91
N SER A 97 1.58 0.45 5.72
CA SER A 97 2.83 0.26 5.00
C SER A 97 2.79 0.93 3.64
N ALA A 98 3.97 1.39 3.20
CA ALA A 98 4.26 1.62 1.80
C ALA A 98 5.42 0.68 1.40
N THR A 99 5.27 -0.05 0.31
CA THR A 99 6.30 -0.96 -0.18
C THR A 99 6.65 -0.67 -1.64
N LEU A 100 7.91 -0.91 -1.98
CA LEU A 100 8.39 -1.01 -3.36
C LEU A 100 8.71 -2.47 -3.63
N GLU A 101 8.08 -3.00 -4.66
CA GLU A 101 7.96 -4.42 -4.89
C GLU A 101 8.31 -4.78 -6.33
N VAL A 102 9.02 -5.88 -6.53
CA VAL A 102 9.34 -6.40 -7.86
C VAL A 102 8.88 -7.84 -7.97
N ALA A 103 8.44 -8.25 -9.16
CA ALA A 103 8.13 -9.65 -9.44
C ALA A 103 9.27 -10.58 -8.96
N CYS A 104 8.99 -11.78 -8.49
CA CYS A 104 10.05 -12.69 -8.06
C CYS A 104 10.36 -13.75 -9.13
N TRP A 105 11.65 -14.02 -9.30
CA TRP A 105 12.20 -15.09 -10.16
C TRP A 105 13.18 -16.00 -9.40
N CYS A 106 13.16 -15.96 -8.07
CA CYS A 106 13.97 -16.80 -7.21
C CYS A 106 13.33 -18.20 -7.11
N ASP A 107 14.10 -19.27 -7.31
CA ASP A 107 13.66 -20.61 -6.84
C ASP A 107 13.65 -20.58 -5.30
N PRO A 108 12.53 -20.89 -4.60
CA PRO A 108 11.27 -21.51 -5.02
C PRO A 108 10.02 -20.58 -5.01
N ASP A 109 10.19 -19.26 -4.90
CA ASP A 109 9.11 -18.31 -4.67
C ASP A 109 8.78 -17.52 -5.94
N HIS A 110 7.68 -17.87 -6.61
CA HIS A 110 7.15 -17.15 -7.77
C HIS A 110 6.08 -16.17 -7.34
N GLY A 111 6.48 -15.16 -6.56
CA GLY A 111 5.59 -14.13 -6.04
C GLY A 111 6.12 -12.73 -6.31
N ILE A 112 6.17 -11.94 -5.26
CA ILE A 112 6.66 -10.57 -5.28
C ILE A 112 7.68 -10.40 -4.15
N HIS A 113 8.74 -9.63 -4.40
CA HIS A 113 9.73 -9.29 -3.39
C HIS A 113 9.63 -7.83 -3.02
N VAL A 114 9.42 -7.58 -1.72
CA VAL A 114 9.61 -6.26 -1.13
C VAL A 114 11.09 -5.90 -1.17
N VAL A 115 11.43 -4.94 -2.02
CA VAL A 115 12.77 -4.35 -2.14
C VAL A 115 12.98 -3.28 -1.08
N HIS A 116 11.92 -2.54 -0.76
CA HIS A 116 11.95 -1.48 0.23
C HIS A 116 10.59 -1.37 0.92
N SER A 117 10.57 -1.06 2.21
CA SER A 117 9.33 -0.81 2.96
C SER A 117 9.49 0.32 3.97
N GLU A 118 8.41 1.08 4.12
CA GLU A 118 8.21 2.04 5.20
C GLU A 118 6.93 1.63 5.95
N GLU A 119 7.04 1.28 7.23
CA GLU A 119 5.93 0.76 8.04
C GLU A 119 5.67 1.61 9.29
N HIS A 120 4.39 1.83 9.58
CA HIS A 120 3.93 2.58 10.73
C HIS A 120 2.86 1.80 11.51
N LEU A 121 3.20 1.40 12.73
CA LEU A 121 2.23 0.89 13.68
C LEU A 121 1.46 2.05 14.34
N VAL A 122 0.15 2.08 14.15
CA VAL A 122 -0.74 3.15 14.62
C VAL A 122 -1.91 2.57 15.40
N GLY A 123 -2.61 3.39 16.19
CA GLY A 123 -3.80 2.97 16.94
C GLY A 123 -4.77 4.09 17.29
N ALA A 124 -4.57 5.29 16.73
CA ALA A 124 -5.38 6.48 16.96
C ALA A 124 -5.46 7.32 15.68
N ALA A 125 -6.51 8.12 15.54
CA ALA A 125 -6.79 8.93 14.36
C ALA A 125 -5.60 9.81 13.90
N PRO A 126 -4.93 10.62 14.75
CA PRO A 126 -3.84 11.46 14.29
C PRO A 126 -2.65 10.65 13.74
N ALA A 127 -2.36 9.51 14.37
CA ALA A 127 -1.28 8.62 13.96
C ALA A 127 -1.61 7.92 12.64
N LEU A 128 -2.85 7.45 12.46
CA LEU A 128 -3.32 6.86 11.20
C LEU A 128 -3.21 7.88 10.06
N THR A 129 -3.69 9.10 10.25
CA THR A 129 -3.59 10.16 9.25
C THR A 129 -2.15 10.45 8.86
N ALA A 130 -1.25 10.63 9.85
CA ALA A 130 0.16 10.88 9.58
C ALA A 130 0.84 9.71 8.86
N ALA A 131 0.49 8.48 9.21
CA ALA A 131 1.03 7.28 8.56
C ALA A 131 0.58 7.16 7.10
N ILE A 132 -0.69 7.43 6.80
CA ILE A 132 -1.20 7.43 5.42
C ILE A 132 -0.54 8.54 4.60
N GLU A 133 -0.36 9.74 5.16
CA GLU A 133 0.34 10.82 4.48
C GLU A 133 1.81 10.48 4.17
N SER A 134 2.48 9.82 5.12
CA SER A 134 3.86 9.34 4.99
C SER A 134 3.97 8.28 3.89
N ALA A 135 3.10 7.26 3.93
CA ALA A 135 3.02 6.20 2.93
C ALA A 135 2.74 6.78 1.53
N ALA A 136 1.77 7.69 1.40
CA ALA A 136 1.48 8.37 0.14
C ALA A 136 2.68 9.16 -0.40
N ALA A 137 3.40 9.87 0.49
CA ALA A 137 4.62 10.57 0.10
C ALA A 137 5.75 9.61 -0.31
N ALA A 138 5.82 8.40 0.26
CA ALA A 138 6.78 7.37 -0.15
C ALA A 138 6.45 6.88 -1.57
N LEU A 139 5.19 6.53 -1.84
CA LEU A 139 4.76 6.08 -3.16
C LEU A 139 5.02 7.15 -4.24
N GLU A 140 4.72 8.42 -3.98
CA GLU A 140 5.03 9.52 -4.90
C GLU A 140 6.52 9.60 -5.23
N ARG A 141 7.38 9.54 -4.20
CA ARG A 141 8.84 9.59 -4.40
C ARG A 141 9.32 8.42 -5.25
N TRP A 142 8.83 7.22 -4.99
CA TRP A 142 9.23 6.02 -5.75
C TRP A 142 8.67 6.02 -7.17
N ALA A 143 7.43 6.49 -7.37
CA ALA A 143 6.80 6.62 -8.69
C ALA A 143 7.53 7.64 -9.59
N ALA A 144 8.15 8.67 -8.99
CA ALA A 144 9.01 9.63 -9.68
C ALA A 144 10.43 9.10 -9.95
N GLY A 145 10.80 7.95 -9.39
CA GLY A 145 12.10 7.32 -9.54
C GLY A 145 12.23 6.43 -10.78
N SER A 146 13.18 5.48 -10.73
CA SER A 146 13.34 4.47 -11.80
C SER A 146 12.11 3.57 -11.87
N ARG A 147 11.61 3.32 -13.08
CA ARG A 147 10.55 2.35 -13.35
C ARG A 147 11.06 0.98 -13.81
N ASP A 148 12.37 0.83 -13.96
CA ASP A 148 12.99 -0.43 -14.36
C ASP A 148 13.12 -1.36 -13.14
N PRO A 149 12.41 -2.51 -13.11
CA PRO A 149 12.52 -3.47 -12.00
C PRO A 149 13.97 -3.93 -11.77
N SER A 150 14.80 -4.00 -12.81
CA SER A 150 16.20 -4.46 -12.72
C SER A 150 17.06 -3.56 -11.84
N VAL A 151 16.79 -2.24 -11.85
CA VAL A 151 17.49 -1.27 -10.99
C VAL A 151 17.19 -1.53 -9.52
N HIS A 152 15.93 -1.82 -9.21
CA HIS A 152 15.48 -2.10 -7.85
C HIS A 152 15.99 -3.45 -7.36
N ARG A 153 15.97 -4.48 -8.22
CA ARG A 153 16.58 -5.79 -7.94
C ARG A 153 18.06 -5.68 -7.62
N ALA A 154 18.83 -4.97 -8.44
CA ALA A 154 20.26 -4.78 -8.23
C ALA A 154 20.55 -4.12 -6.87
N THR A 155 19.71 -3.19 -6.45
CA THR A 155 19.80 -2.53 -5.13
C THR A 155 19.50 -3.50 -3.99
N ALA A 156 18.56 -4.43 -4.17
CA ALA A 156 18.18 -5.44 -3.19
C ALA A 156 19.03 -6.73 -3.22
N GLY A 157 19.94 -6.87 -4.20
CA GLY A 157 20.72 -8.11 -4.40
C GLY A 157 19.87 -9.28 -4.92
N LEU A 158 18.77 -9.00 -5.62
CA LEU A 158 17.86 -9.99 -6.20
C LEU A 158 18.26 -10.39 -7.63
N PRO A 159 17.96 -11.62 -8.07
CA PRO A 159 18.20 -12.04 -9.45
C PRO A 159 17.25 -11.33 -10.42
N ASN A 160 17.73 -11.13 -11.65
CA ASN A 160 16.93 -10.68 -12.79
C ASN A 160 16.12 -11.85 -13.37
N PRO A 161 15.00 -11.56 -14.06
CA PRO A 161 14.29 -12.57 -14.85
C PRO A 161 15.22 -13.27 -15.86
N PRO A 162 14.92 -14.54 -16.21
CA PRO A 162 15.66 -15.30 -17.23
C PRO A 162 15.54 -14.72 -18.64
#